data_AF-A0A3B8Z1A9-F1
#
_entry.id   AF-A0A3B8Z1A9-F1
#
_cell.length_a   1.000
_cell.length_b   1.000
_cell.length_c   1.000
_cell.angle_alpha   90.00
_cell.angle_beta   90.00
_cell.angle_gamma   90.00
#
_symmetry.space_group_name_H-M   'P 1'
#
loop_
_entity.id
_entity.type
_entity.pdbx_description
1 polymer ?
#
loop_
_entity_poly.entity_id
_entity_poly.type
_entity_poly.pdbx_seq_one_letter_code
_entity_poly.pdbx_strand_id
1 'polypeptide(L)'
;TGDGIHDDSVAAVEADYHRLLRALETIFHDRPFLLGQRPTLADIGFAGPFFRHFALDPVPLEILRKHAPSVLEWVARLWKTRIAEGRGALLDGIPEDWGPLLDEIGGTSLPYLNANVAAVRAGKKRFDVNLGGAQFRGARYSRYRVWCLAELRLHYERMPASAQAAGRALLERHGCWAPLWQENDLPLLPDQEQGLPFRGDTKMVGFAE
;
A
#
# COMPACT_ATOMS: atom_id res chain seq x y z
N THR A 1 3.53 -13.32 16.67
CA THR A 1 3.00 -12.59 15.50
C THR A 1 3.97 -12.74 14.32
N GLY A 2 3.48 -12.64 13.07
CA GLY A 2 4.31 -12.75 11.86
C GLY A 2 4.86 -11.42 11.37
N ASP A 3 4.21 -10.32 11.72
CA ASP A 3 4.45 -8.99 11.13
C ASP A 3 5.43 -8.13 11.93
N GLY A 4 5.93 -8.67 13.05
CA GLY A 4 6.92 -8.01 13.90
C GLY A 4 6.38 -6.92 14.83
N ILE A 5 5.05 -6.76 14.89
CA ILE A 5 4.37 -5.84 15.81
C ILE A 5 4.42 -6.40 17.24
N HIS A 6 4.77 -5.52 18.18
CA HIS A 6 4.86 -5.72 19.63
C HIS A 6 4.16 -4.55 20.36
N ASP A 7 3.95 -4.69 21.67
CA ASP A 7 3.19 -3.73 22.49
C ASP A 7 3.74 -2.30 22.42
N ASP A 8 5.06 -2.14 22.34
CA ASP A 8 5.73 -0.84 22.22
C ASP A 8 5.57 -0.17 20.84
N SER A 9 5.12 -0.91 19.83
CA SER A 9 4.83 -0.39 18.49
C SER A 9 3.37 0.01 18.29
N VAL A 10 2.47 -0.37 19.22
CA VAL A 10 1.02 -0.15 19.09
C VAL A 10 0.69 1.34 18.90
N ALA A 11 1.23 2.21 19.75
CA ALA A 11 0.95 3.64 19.69
C ALA A 11 1.37 4.28 18.36
N ALA A 12 2.52 3.87 17.82
CA ALA A 12 2.99 4.36 16.52
C ALA A 12 2.10 3.84 15.38
N VAL A 13 1.76 2.54 15.37
CA VAL A 13 0.86 1.96 14.36
C VAL A 13 -0.53 2.60 14.39
N GLU A 14 -1.08 2.89 15.57
CA GLU A 14 -2.35 3.61 15.70
C GLU A 14 -2.26 5.04 15.17
N ALA A 15 -1.15 5.74 15.46
CA ALA A 15 -0.91 7.08 14.93
C ALA A 15 -0.82 7.07 13.39
N ASP A 16 -0.20 6.04 12.81
CA ASP A 16 -0.11 5.84 11.36
C ASP A 16 -1.51 5.62 10.75
N TYR A 17 -2.32 4.77 11.38
CA TYR A 17 -3.70 4.55 10.96
C TYR A 17 -4.53 5.86 10.98
N HIS A 18 -4.40 6.67 12.03
CA HIS A 18 -5.09 7.95 12.10
C HIS A 18 -4.57 8.97 11.06
N ARG A 19 -3.28 8.98 10.72
CA ARG A 19 -2.75 9.80 9.62
C ARG A 19 -3.35 9.38 8.28
N LEU A 20 -3.41 8.08 8.03
CA LEU A 20 -4.02 7.52 6.84
C LEU A 20 -5.47 7.96 6.71
N LEU A 21 -6.27 7.81 7.78
CA LEU A 21 -7.68 8.20 7.75
C LEU A 21 -7.88 9.69 7.48
N ARG A 22 -7.04 10.58 8.03
CA ARG A 22 -7.13 12.02 7.74
C ARG A 22 -6.84 12.35 6.28
N ALA A 23 -5.83 11.70 5.69
CA ALA A 23 -5.50 11.90 4.29
C ALA A 23 -6.65 11.44 3.38
N LEU A 24 -7.19 10.25 3.64
CA LEU A 24 -8.32 9.72 2.87
C LEU A 24 -9.60 10.49 3.10
N GLU A 25 -9.86 10.97 4.31
CA GLU A 25 -11.04 11.80 4.60
C GLU A 25 -10.99 13.08 3.79
N THR A 26 -9.83 13.72 3.69
CA THR A 26 -9.63 14.91 2.84
C THR A 26 -9.94 14.59 1.38
N ILE A 27 -9.42 13.47 0.86
CA ILE A 27 -9.69 13.05 -0.52
C ILE A 27 -11.19 12.79 -0.72
N PHE A 28 -11.79 11.94 0.11
CA PHE A 28 -13.16 11.46 -0.11
C PHE A 28 -14.24 12.47 0.27
N HIS A 29 -13.90 13.49 1.04
CA HIS A 29 -14.74 14.66 1.23
C HIS A 29 -14.98 15.39 -0.10
N ASP A 30 -13.93 15.53 -0.92
CA ASP A 30 -13.97 16.34 -2.15
C ASP A 30 -14.37 15.54 -3.40
N ARG A 31 -14.10 14.23 -3.42
CA ARG A 31 -14.37 13.38 -4.59
C ARG A 31 -14.79 11.96 -4.21
N PRO A 32 -15.60 11.28 -5.03
CA PRO A 32 -16.17 10.01 -4.62
C PRO A 32 -15.22 8.80 -4.70
N PHE A 33 -14.12 8.90 -5.45
CA PHE A 33 -13.10 7.86 -5.63
C PHE A 33 -11.72 8.49 -5.75
N LEU A 34 -10.66 7.73 -5.48
CA LEU A 34 -9.28 8.24 -5.36
C LEU A 34 -8.82 9.10 -6.55
N LEU A 35 -9.29 8.77 -7.76
CA LEU A 35 -8.93 9.43 -9.01
C LEU A 35 -10.10 10.12 -9.72
N GLY A 36 -11.18 10.44 -9.01
CA GLY A 36 -12.29 11.26 -9.53
C GLY A 36 -13.67 10.63 -9.35
N GLN A 37 -14.48 10.63 -10.41
CA GLN A 37 -15.93 10.36 -10.32
C GLN A 37 -16.32 8.89 -10.50
N ARG A 38 -15.39 8.03 -10.91
CA ARG A 38 -15.59 6.59 -11.07
C ARG A 38 -14.43 5.80 -10.44
N PRO A 39 -14.66 4.56 -9.95
CA PRO A 39 -13.62 3.80 -9.31
C PRO A 39 -12.56 3.35 -10.32
N THR A 40 -11.35 3.17 -9.82
CA THR A 40 -10.21 2.66 -10.58
C THR A 40 -9.62 1.42 -9.89
N LEU A 41 -8.59 0.84 -10.50
CA LEU A 41 -7.82 -0.22 -9.85
C LEU A 41 -7.22 0.24 -8.52
N ALA A 42 -6.90 1.54 -8.37
CA ALA A 42 -6.41 2.10 -7.11
C ALA A 42 -7.45 1.93 -6.00
N ASP A 43 -8.72 2.25 -6.25
CA ASP A 43 -9.79 2.08 -5.26
C ASP A 43 -9.96 0.60 -4.86
N ILE A 44 -9.99 -0.30 -5.85
CA ILE A 44 -10.20 -1.73 -5.64
C ILE A 44 -9.03 -2.35 -4.85
N GLY A 45 -7.80 -2.07 -5.26
CA GLY A 45 -6.60 -2.58 -4.59
C GLY A 45 -6.44 -2.03 -3.17
N PHE A 46 -6.85 -0.79 -2.95
CA PHE A 46 -6.69 -0.12 -1.66
C PHE A 46 -7.77 -0.50 -0.64
N ALA A 47 -8.98 -0.84 -1.09
CA ALA A 47 -10.12 -1.08 -0.20
C ALA A 47 -10.10 -2.40 0.59
N GLY A 48 -9.15 -3.31 0.32
CA GLY A 48 -9.10 -4.64 0.94
C GLY A 48 -9.23 -4.63 2.47
N PRO A 49 -8.33 -3.97 3.22
CA PRO A 49 -8.41 -3.87 4.68
C PRO A 49 -9.65 -3.11 5.17
N PHE A 50 -10.08 -2.11 4.41
CA PHE A 50 -11.24 -1.28 4.76
C PHE A 50 -12.54 -2.08 4.79
N PHE A 51 -12.76 -2.91 3.77
CA PHE A 51 -13.94 -3.76 3.72
C PHE A 51 -13.95 -4.82 4.81
N ARG A 52 -12.87 -5.56 4.96
CA ARG A 52 -12.89 -6.76 5.79
C ARG A 52 -12.76 -6.46 7.28
N HIS A 53 -12.02 -5.42 7.63
CA HIS A 53 -11.64 -5.08 9.00
C HIS A 53 -12.22 -3.74 9.42
N PHE A 54 -11.80 -2.64 8.78
CA PHE A 54 -12.08 -1.31 9.35
C PHE A 54 -13.56 -0.93 9.35
N ALA A 55 -14.33 -1.31 8.34
CA ALA A 55 -15.75 -1.00 8.24
C ALA A 55 -16.67 -2.03 8.91
N LEU A 56 -16.12 -3.11 9.47
CA LEU A 56 -16.92 -4.22 10.05
C LEU A 56 -16.61 -4.46 11.54
N ASP A 57 -15.36 -4.32 11.97
CA ASP A 57 -14.97 -4.56 13.35
C ASP A 57 -15.38 -3.36 14.24
N PRO A 58 -15.92 -3.59 15.46
CA PRO A 58 -16.57 -2.51 16.24
C PRO A 58 -15.69 -1.29 16.51
N VAL A 59 -14.42 -1.51 16.89
CA VAL A 59 -13.50 -0.43 17.27
C VAL A 59 -13.08 0.43 16.09
N PRO A 60 -12.50 -0.11 14.99
CA PRO A 60 -12.14 0.73 13.85
C PRO A 60 -13.37 1.33 13.14
N LEU A 61 -14.53 0.67 13.19
CA LEU A 61 -15.76 1.24 12.65
C LEU A 61 -16.22 2.48 13.43
N GLU A 62 -16.08 2.47 14.76
CA GLU A 62 -16.37 3.65 15.58
C GLU A 62 -15.42 4.81 15.23
N ILE A 63 -14.14 4.52 14.99
CA ILE A 63 -13.15 5.51 14.56
C ILE A 63 -13.55 6.11 13.20
N LEU A 64 -13.87 5.28 12.21
CA LEU A 64 -14.32 5.73 10.90
C LEU A 64 -15.56 6.63 11.01
N ARG A 65 -16.58 6.22 11.76
CA ARG A 65 -17.80 7.01 11.95
C ARG A 65 -17.56 8.38 12.56
N LYS A 66 -16.60 8.50 13.48
CA LYS A 66 -16.32 9.76 14.19
C LYS A 66 -15.34 10.67 13.45
N HIS A 67 -14.34 10.09 12.79
CA HIS A 67 -13.18 10.83 12.31
C HIS A 67 -12.96 10.77 10.80
N ALA A 68 -13.62 9.83 10.11
CA ALA A 68 -13.46 9.64 8.67
C ALA A 68 -14.76 9.15 7.98
N PRO A 69 -15.89 9.87 8.14
CA PRO A 69 -17.17 9.45 7.57
C PRO A 69 -17.17 9.38 6.05
N SER A 70 -16.44 10.24 5.34
CA SER A 70 -16.32 10.18 3.88
C SER A 70 -15.53 8.94 3.43
N VAL A 71 -14.56 8.48 4.23
CA VAL A 71 -13.90 7.18 3.99
C VAL A 71 -14.90 6.03 4.12
N LEU A 72 -15.75 6.03 5.16
CA LEU A 72 -16.78 5.01 5.34
C LEU A 72 -17.80 5.01 4.19
N GLU A 73 -18.19 6.20 3.71
CA GLU A 73 -19.04 6.35 2.53
C GLU A 73 -18.38 5.79 1.28
N TRP A 74 -17.09 6.09 1.03
CA TRP A 74 -16.34 5.54 -0.09
C TRP A 74 -16.33 4.00 -0.08
N VAL A 75 -16.12 3.38 1.09
CA VAL A 75 -16.19 1.92 1.24
C VAL A 75 -17.55 1.40 0.80
N ALA A 76 -18.65 1.95 1.34
CA ALA A 76 -20.01 1.52 0.96
C ALA A 76 -20.30 1.76 -0.53
N ARG A 77 -19.86 2.89 -1.07
CA ARG A 77 -20.02 3.27 -2.49
C ARG A 77 -19.30 2.28 -3.39
N LEU A 78 -18.05 1.97 -3.09
CA LEU A 78 -17.25 1.04 -3.88
C LEU A 78 -17.86 -0.37 -3.86
N TRP A 79 -18.37 -0.84 -2.72
CA TRP A 79 -19.04 -2.14 -2.61
C TRP A 79 -20.27 -2.26 -3.51
N LYS A 80 -21.06 -1.18 -3.55
CA LYS A 80 -22.27 -1.12 -4.37
C LYS A 80 -21.95 -1.02 -5.87
N THR A 81 -20.79 -0.47 -6.24
CA THR A 81 -20.50 -0.11 -7.62
C THR A 81 -20.45 -1.33 -8.53
N ARG A 82 -21.15 -1.26 -9.66
CA ARG A 82 -21.05 -2.24 -10.75
C ARG A 82 -20.22 -1.65 -11.88
N ILE A 83 -19.38 -2.48 -12.51
CA ILE A 83 -18.49 -2.02 -13.60
C ILE A 83 -19.29 -1.37 -14.75
N ALA A 84 -20.47 -1.93 -15.08
CA ALA A 84 -21.35 -1.39 -16.11
C ALA A 84 -21.90 0.02 -15.81
N GLU A 85 -21.85 0.45 -14.54
CA GLU A 85 -22.35 1.74 -14.06
C GLU A 85 -21.23 2.78 -13.88
N GLY A 86 -19.97 2.41 -14.14
CA GLY A 86 -18.80 3.26 -13.98
C GLY A 86 -18.79 4.45 -14.96
N ARG A 87 -19.52 5.51 -14.61
CA ARG A 87 -19.62 6.76 -15.38
C ARG A 87 -18.93 7.88 -14.60
N GLY A 88 -18.41 8.87 -15.33
CA GLY A 88 -17.81 10.07 -14.75
C GLY A 88 -16.35 10.29 -15.18
N ALA A 89 -15.91 11.54 -15.03
CA ALA A 89 -14.56 11.94 -15.39
C ALA A 89 -13.53 11.41 -14.37
N LEU A 90 -12.39 10.97 -14.88
CA LEU A 90 -11.18 10.86 -14.08
C LEU A 90 -10.48 12.21 -14.05
N LEU A 91 -9.67 12.42 -13.02
CA LEU A 91 -8.78 13.56 -12.95
C LEU A 91 -7.71 13.45 -14.05
N ASP A 92 -7.18 14.60 -14.44
CA ASP A 92 -5.98 14.65 -15.27
C ASP A 92 -4.75 14.52 -14.36
N GLY A 93 -4.08 13.37 -14.40
CA GLY A 93 -2.93 13.06 -13.56
C GLY A 93 -3.24 12.71 -12.10
N ILE A 94 -2.20 12.78 -11.26
CA ILE A 94 -2.27 12.50 -9.82
C ILE A 94 -2.44 13.83 -9.08
N PRO A 95 -3.50 13.99 -8.25
CA PRO A 95 -3.76 15.24 -7.55
C PRO A 95 -2.81 15.44 -6.36
N GLU A 96 -2.54 16.69 -5.98
CA GLU A 96 -1.59 17.04 -4.91
C GLU A 96 -2.02 16.53 -3.52
N ASP A 97 -3.32 16.30 -3.29
CA ASP A 97 -3.82 15.76 -2.01
C ASP A 97 -3.51 14.26 -1.80
N TRP A 98 -2.91 13.59 -2.79
CA TRP A 98 -2.23 12.31 -2.58
C TRP A 98 -0.92 12.43 -1.83
N GLY A 99 -0.36 13.64 -1.69
CA GLY A 99 0.94 13.87 -1.10
C GLY A 99 1.16 13.13 0.23
N PRO A 100 0.25 13.26 1.22
CA PRO A 100 0.39 12.54 2.49
C PRO A 100 0.40 11.01 2.37
N LEU A 101 -0.31 10.43 1.37
CA LEU A 101 -0.28 8.99 1.12
C LEU A 101 1.07 8.58 0.52
N LEU A 102 1.59 9.38 -0.43
CA LEU A 102 2.88 9.14 -1.05
C LEU A 102 4.03 9.30 -0.05
N ASP A 103 3.96 10.29 0.86
CA ASP A 103 4.93 10.48 1.92
C ASP A 103 5.02 9.25 2.84
N GLU A 104 3.89 8.64 3.20
CA GLU A 104 3.86 7.41 4.00
C GLU A 104 4.41 6.20 3.21
N ILE A 105 4.13 6.12 1.91
CA ILE A 105 4.69 5.08 1.04
C ILE A 105 6.22 5.21 0.96
N GLY A 106 6.75 6.42 0.76
CA GLY A 106 8.17 6.70 0.66
C GLY A 106 8.91 6.56 2.00
N GLY A 107 8.29 7.00 3.09
CA GLY A 107 8.90 7.01 4.43
C GLY A 107 8.85 5.66 5.16
N THR A 108 7.85 4.83 4.87
CA THR A 108 7.60 3.58 5.62
C THR A 108 7.49 2.37 4.71
N SER A 109 6.56 2.39 3.75
CA SER A 109 6.22 1.16 2.99
C SER A 109 7.37 0.66 2.11
N LEU A 110 7.98 1.53 1.30
CA LEU A 110 9.10 1.16 0.44
C LEU A 110 10.37 0.80 1.24
N PRO A 111 10.77 1.55 2.29
CA PRO A 111 11.85 1.13 3.18
C PRO A 111 11.63 -0.25 3.82
N TYR A 112 10.39 -0.58 4.22
CA TYR A 112 10.05 -1.91 4.72
C TYR A 112 10.26 -3.00 3.66
N LEU A 113 9.86 -2.74 2.41
CA LEU A 113 10.11 -3.67 1.30
C LEU A 113 11.61 -3.89 1.08
N ASN A 114 12.45 -2.85 1.19
CA ASN A 114 13.90 -2.99 1.08
C ASN A 114 14.50 -3.83 2.22
N ALA A 115 14.08 -3.61 3.47
CA ALA A 115 14.48 -4.44 4.60
C ALA A 115 14.08 -5.92 4.39
N ASN A 116 12.89 -6.15 3.85
CA ASN A 116 12.43 -7.49 3.45
C ASN A 116 13.31 -8.10 2.34
N VAL A 117 13.66 -7.34 1.30
CA VAL A 117 14.56 -7.79 0.22
C VAL A 117 15.92 -8.20 0.78
N ALA A 118 16.52 -7.39 1.66
CA ALA A 118 17.77 -7.71 2.32
C ALA A 118 17.69 -9.02 3.12
N ALA A 119 16.57 -9.24 3.83
CA ALA A 119 16.32 -10.47 4.58
C ALA A 119 16.20 -11.70 3.65
N VAL A 120 15.46 -11.59 2.53
CA VAL A 120 15.34 -12.65 1.51
C VAL A 120 16.70 -12.98 0.90
N ARG A 121 17.48 -11.97 0.51
CA ARG A 121 18.80 -12.16 -0.08
C ARG A 121 19.75 -12.87 0.90
N ALA A 122 19.69 -12.50 2.18
CA ALA A 122 20.52 -13.11 3.23
C ALA A 122 20.01 -14.47 3.73
N GLY A 123 18.87 -14.97 3.23
CA GLY A 123 18.23 -16.18 3.75
C GLY A 123 17.73 -16.05 5.21
N LYS A 124 17.64 -14.83 5.74
CA LYS A 124 17.17 -14.55 7.10
C LYS A 124 15.65 -14.58 7.11
N LYS A 125 15.07 -15.65 7.69
CA LYS A 125 13.62 -15.84 7.77
C LYS A 125 12.88 -14.74 8.54
N ARG A 126 13.61 -13.97 9.36
CA ARG A 126 13.10 -12.85 10.14
C ARG A 126 14.07 -11.68 10.10
N PHE A 127 13.54 -10.46 10.21
CA PHE A 127 14.31 -9.23 10.26
C PHE A 127 13.65 -8.21 11.18
N ASP A 128 14.45 -7.25 11.61
CA ASP A 128 14.02 -6.11 12.41
C ASP A 128 14.13 -4.85 11.56
N VAL A 129 13.19 -3.91 11.72
CA VAL A 129 13.23 -2.61 11.06
C VAL A 129 12.51 -1.56 11.91
N ASN A 130 13.04 -0.34 11.94
CA ASN A 130 12.44 0.80 12.64
C ASN A 130 11.98 1.84 11.62
N LEU A 131 10.67 2.09 11.54
CA LEU A 131 10.04 2.95 10.55
C LEU A 131 8.81 3.62 11.17
N GLY A 132 8.51 4.87 10.80
CA GLY A 132 7.32 5.57 11.31
C GLY A 132 7.29 5.75 12.84
N GLY A 133 8.43 5.58 13.53
CA GLY A 133 8.50 5.55 15.00
C GLY A 133 8.11 4.21 15.63
N ALA A 134 7.79 3.19 14.84
CA ALA A 134 7.49 1.83 15.28
C ALA A 134 8.70 0.89 15.12
N GLN A 135 8.93 0.03 16.12
CA GLN A 135 9.93 -1.03 16.04
C GLN A 135 9.27 -2.35 15.61
N PHE A 136 9.49 -2.74 14.36
CA PHE A 136 9.07 -4.06 13.87
C PHE A 136 10.18 -5.05 14.15
N ARG A 137 10.00 -5.93 15.14
CA ARG A 137 11.00 -6.93 15.54
C ARG A 137 10.58 -8.33 15.13
N GLY A 138 11.47 -9.10 14.52
CA GLY A 138 11.22 -10.47 14.12
C GLY A 138 10.13 -10.60 13.05
N ALA A 139 9.94 -9.58 12.21
CA ALA A 139 9.04 -9.61 11.07
C ALA A 139 9.47 -10.71 10.10
N ARG A 140 8.52 -11.50 9.60
CA ARG A 140 8.82 -12.56 8.63
C ARG A 140 9.11 -11.95 7.27
N TYR A 141 10.19 -12.43 6.66
CA TYR A 141 10.46 -12.14 5.26
C TYR A 141 9.39 -12.76 4.34
N SER A 142 9.23 -12.19 3.14
CA SER A 142 8.28 -12.63 2.14
C SER A 142 8.88 -12.45 0.74
N ARG A 143 8.89 -13.53 -0.05
CA ARG A 143 9.29 -13.46 -1.47
C ARG A 143 8.24 -12.74 -2.31
N TYR A 144 6.96 -12.85 -1.94
CA TYR A 144 5.89 -12.09 -2.57
C TYR A 144 6.13 -10.57 -2.46
N ARG A 145 6.63 -10.08 -1.32
CA ARG A 145 6.98 -8.67 -1.16
C ARG A 145 8.16 -8.21 -2.04
N VAL A 146 9.07 -9.12 -2.39
CA VAL A 146 10.12 -8.84 -3.40
C VAL A 146 9.48 -8.68 -4.78
N TRP A 147 8.54 -9.57 -5.12
CA TRP A 147 7.78 -9.50 -6.37
C TRP A 147 6.94 -8.21 -6.46
N CYS A 148 6.28 -7.79 -5.38
CA CYS A 148 5.56 -6.51 -5.35
C CYS A 148 6.47 -5.32 -5.69
N LEU A 149 7.69 -5.28 -5.14
CA LEU A 149 8.65 -4.22 -5.46
C LEU A 149 9.08 -4.28 -6.94
N ALA A 150 9.27 -5.48 -7.49
CA ALA A 150 9.57 -5.67 -8.90
C ALA A 150 8.44 -5.19 -9.81
N GLU A 151 7.18 -5.50 -9.47
CA GLU A 151 6.00 -5.04 -10.23
C GLU A 151 5.88 -3.52 -10.22
N LEU A 152 6.15 -2.85 -9.09
CA LEU A 152 6.15 -1.39 -9.03
C LEU A 152 7.16 -0.77 -10.02
N ARG A 153 8.38 -1.34 -10.09
CA ARG A 153 9.42 -0.91 -11.03
C ARG A 153 9.00 -1.17 -12.47
N LEU A 154 8.47 -2.36 -12.75
CA LEU A 154 8.00 -2.75 -14.08
C LEU A 154 6.86 -1.86 -14.57
N HIS A 155 5.90 -1.52 -13.71
CA HIS A 155 4.84 -0.58 -14.03
C HIS A 155 5.39 0.80 -14.38
N TYR A 156 6.37 1.29 -13.62
CA TYR A 156 7.03 2.56 -13.94
C TYR A 156 7.77 2.51 -15.29
N GLU A 157 8.57 1.47 -15.53
CA GLU A 157 9.35 1.29 -16.76
C GLU A 157 8.49 1.14 -18.01
N ARG A 158 7.27 0.60 -17.86
CA ARG A 158 6.31 0.46 -18.96
C ARG A 158 5.56 1.76 -19.30
N MET A 159 5.66 2.80 -18.49
CA MET A 159 5.03 4.08 -18.79
C MET A 159 5.70 4.77 -19.99
N PRO A 160 4.97 5.58 -20.78
CA PRO A 160 5.57 6.46 -21.78
C PRO A 160 6.62 7.40 -21.16
N ALA A 161 7.65 7.78 -21.93
CA ALA A 161 8.76 8.61 -21.43
C ALA A 161 8.31 9.95 -20.80
N SER A 162 7.25 10.57 -21.35
CA SER A 162 6.66 11.79 -20.78
C SER A 162 6.03 11.56 -19.41
N ALA A 163 5.33 10.43 -19.22
CA ALA A 163 4.73 10.04 -17.95
C ALA A 163 5.79 9.60 -16.92
N GLN A 164 6.87 8.96 -17.37
CA GLN A 164 8.01 8.64 -16.51
C GLN A 164 8.65 9.90 -15.91
N ALA A 165 8.88 10.94 -16.72
CA ALA A 165 9.48 12.18 -16.24
C ALA A 165 8.61 12.85 -15.15
N ALA A 166 7.30 12.97 -15.39
CA ALA A 166 6.36 13.52 -14.40
C ALA A 166 6.25 12.62 -13.15
N GLY A 167 6.15 11.30 -13.35
CA GLY A 167 6.07 10.32 -12.26
C GLY A 167 7.32 10.33 -11.39
N ARG A 168 8.51 10.42 -11.98
CA ARG A 168 9.77 10.55 -11.24
C ARG A 168 9.79 11.80 -10.38
N ALA A 169 9.44 12.95 -10.93
CA ALA A 169 9.43 14.20 -10.17
C ALA A 169 8.49 14.13 -8.95
N LEU A 170 7.32 13.49 -9.12
CA LEU A 170 6.38 13.24 -8.03
C LEU A 170 6.95 12.27 -6.99
N LEU A 171 7.52 11.14 -7.42
CA LEU A 171 8.11 10.14 -6.55
C LEU A 171 9.35 10.68 -5.80
N GLU A 172 10.15 11.55 -6.41
CA GLU A 172 11.27 12.22 -5.75
C GLU A 172 10.77 13.19 -4.67
N ARG A 173 9.73 13.99 -4.98
CA ARG A 173 9.13 14.94 -4.03
C ARG A 173 8.66 14.27 -2.73
N HIS A 174 8.05 13.10 -2.84
CA HIS A 174 7.48 12.35 -1.70
C HIS A 174 8.43 11.26 -1.16
N GLY A 175 9.72 11.31 -1.50
CA GLY A 175 10.72 10.38 -0.96
C GLY A 175 10.55 8.93 -1.41
N CYS A 176 9.70 8.64 -2.40
CA CYS A 176 9.49 7.30 -2.94
C CYS A 176 10.61 6.86 -3.90
N TRP A 177 11.19 7.79 -4.65
CA TRP A 177 12.08 7.44 -5.77
C TRP A 177 13.32 6.65 -5.33
N ALA A 178 14.08 7.16 -4.36
CA ALA A 178 15.29 6.48 -3.91
C ALA A 178 15.01 5.08 -3.32
N PRO A 179 14.06 4.91 -2.38
CA PRO A 179 13.66 3.59 -1.87
C PRO A 179 13.13 2.64 -2.96
N LEU A 180 12.42 3.14 -3.97
CA LEU A 180 11.90 2.30 -5.05
C LEU A 180 13.04 1.59 -5.79
N TRP A 181 14.20 2.22 -5.94
CA TRP A 181 15.36 1.72 -6.70
C TRP A 181 16.55 1.29 -5.84
N GLN A 182 16.46 1.41 -4.51
CA GLN A 182 17.59 1.17 -3.60
C GLN A 182 18.23 -0.21 -3.76
N GLU A 183 17.40 -1.26 -3.80
CA GLU A 183 17.87 -2.63 -3.90
C GLU A 183 18.12 -3.02 -5.37
N ASN A 184 19.38 -3.35 -5.70
CA ASN A 184 19.74 -3.91 -7.00
C ASN A 184 19.51 -5.43 -7.02
N ASP A 185 19.36 -6.01 -8.21
CA ASP A 185 19.28 -7.46 -8.43
C ASP A 185 18.30 -8.15 -7.47
N LEU A 186 17.01 -7.82 -7.60
CA LEU A 186 15.95 -8.33 -6.72
C LEU A 186 15.98 -9.88 -6.72
N PRO A 187 15.99 -10.55 -5.54
CA PRO A 187 16.15 -12.00 -5.42
C PRO A 187 14.85 -12.78 -5.76
N LEU A 188 14.31 -12.55 -6.96
CA LEU A 188 13.14 -13.23 -7.50
C LEU A 188 13.45 -14.69 -7.86
N LEU A 189 12.44 -15.55 -7.79
CA LEU A 189 12.51 -16.89 -8.39
C LEU A 189 12.17 -16.83 -9.89
N PRO A 190 12.62 -17.80 -10.70
CA PRO A 190 12.12 -17.97 -12.06
C PRO A 190 10.59 -18.10 -12.06
N ASP A 191 9.93 -17.42 -12.99
CA ASP A 191 8.47 -17.44 -13.19
C ASP A 191 7.63 -17.11 -11.94
N GLN A 192 8.22 -16.41 -10.97
CA GLN A 192 7.57 -16.14 -9.69
C GLN A 192 6.24 -15.40 -9.88
N GLU A 193 5.17 -15.96 -9.30
CA GLU A 193 3.81 -15.42 -9.29
C GLU A 193 3.12 -15.33 -10.66
N GLN A 194 3.59 -16.07 -11.67
CA GLN A 194 2.97 -16.09 -13.00
C GLN A 194 1.51 -16.61 -12.97
N GLY A 195 1.14 -17.40 -11.96
CA GLY A 195 -0.20 -17.97 -11.79
C GLY A 195 -1.23 -17.07 -11.09
N LEU A 196 -0.85 -15.85 -10.67
CA LEU A 196 -1.77 -14.94 -9.99
C LEU A 196 -2.94 -14.52 -10.91
N PRO A 197 -4.13 -14.22 -10.33
CA PRO A 197 -4.44 -14.21 -8.90
C PRO A 197 -4.88 -15.56 -8.33
N PHE A 198 -5.00 -16.62 -9.15
CA PHE A 198 -5.60 -17.89 -8.74
C PHE A 198 -4.61 -18.87 -8.13
N ARG A 199 -3.30 -18.70 -8.39
CA ARG A 199 -2.23 -19.53 -7.85
C ARG A 199 -1.00 -18.67 -7.54
N GLY A 200 -0.59 -18.63 -6.28
CA GLY A 200 0.67 -18.03 -5.87
C GLY A 200 1.76 -19.08 -5.69
N ASP A 201 2.97 -18.80 -6.18
CA ASP A 201 4.12 -19.72 -6.09
C ASP A 201 4.82 -19.59 -4.74
N THR A 202 4.79 -18.39 -4.16
CA THR A 202 5.34 -18.12 -2.85
C THR A 202 4.21 -17.80 -1.87
N LYS A 203 4.12 -18.58 -0.78
CA LYS A 203 3.10 -18.32 0.24
C LYS A 203 3.35 -16.96 0.87
N MET A 204 2.32 -16.10 0.93
CA MET A 204 2.36 -14.85 1.70
C MET A 204 2.54 -15.09 3.21
N VAL A 205 2.29 -16.31 3.70
CA VAL A 205 2.74 -16.79 5.00
C VAL A 205 2.87 -18.31 4.94
N GLY A 206 4.04 -18.84 5.31
CA GLY A 206 4.18 -20.25 5.61
C GLY A 206 3.28 -20.60 6.78
N PHE A 207 2.28 -21.45 6.55
CA PHE A 207 1.91 -22.41 7.59
C PHE A 207 3.22 -23.04 8.05
N ALA A 208 3.48 -22.97 9.34
CA ALA A 208 4.60 -23.69 9.93
C ALA A 208 4.48 -25.15 9.46
N GLU A 209 5.54 -25.66 8.84
CA GLU A 209 5.82 -27.09 8.98
C GLU A 209 6.13 -27.37 10.46
#